data_AF-A0A9P8DKE3-F1
#
_entry.id   AF-A0A9P8DKE3-F1
#
_cell.length_a   1.000
_cell.length_b   1.000
_cell.length_c   1.000
_cell.angle_alpha   90.00
_cell.angle_beta   90.00
_cell.angle_gamma   90.00
#
_symmetry.space_group_name_H-M   'P 1'
#
loop_
_entity.id
_entity.type
_entity.pdbx_description
1 polymer ?
#
loop_
_entity_poly.entity_id
_entity_poly.type
_entity_poly.pdbx_seq_one_letter_code
_entity_poly.pdbx_strand_id
1 'polypeptide(L)'
;MPKETADQELGGLTALCKANAGIVLDECARCAVLLFGGNGYTRTGKGEIAEKIYREVPGARIPGGSEDVLLDLAVRQLTKQFRAQLAKETNQAKI
;
A
#
# COMPACT_ATOMS: atom_id res chain seq x y z
N MET A 1 -0.45 -2.32 -23.41
CA MET A 1 -1.08 -1.08 -22.93
C MET A 1 -0.05 0.05 -23.09
N PRO A 2 -0.37 1.17 -23.75
CA PRO A 2 0.53 2.33 -23.81
C PRO A 2 0.81 2.86 -22.40
N LYS A 3 2.02 3.41 -22.17
CA LYS A 3 2.45 3.89 -20.85
C LYS A 3 1.44 4.89 -20.25
N GLU A 4 1.01 5.85 -21.04
CA GLU A 4 0.09 6.90 -20.59
C GLU A 4 -1.27 6.34 -20.14
N THR A 5 -1.79 5.34 -20.84
CA THR A 5 -3.02 4.63 -20.46
C THR A 5 -2.82 3.84 -19.17
N ALA A 6 -1.68 3.15 -19.04
CA ALA A 6 -1.35 2.38 -17.84
C ALA A 6 -1.19 3.28 -16.61
N ASP A 7 -0.51 4.42 -16.74
CA ASP A 7 -0.31 5.37 -15.63
C ASP A 7 -1.66 5.94 -15.14
N GLN A 8 -2.62 6.15 -16.06
CA GLN A 8 -3.96 6.59 -15.70
C GLN A 8 -4.75 5.48 -14.99
N GLU A 9 -4.86 4.30 -15.59
CA GLU A 9 -5.72 3.19 -15.11
C GLU A 9 -5.16 2.45 -13.89
N LEU A 10 -3.85 2.33 -13.76
CA LEU A 10 -3.22 1.50 -12.73
C LEU A 10 -2.65 2.29 -11.56
N GLY A 11 -2.42 3.60 -11.69
CA GLY A 11 -1.75 4.38 -10.65
C GLY A 11 -2.45 4.31 -9.29
N GLY A 12 -3.77 4.52 -9.26
CA GLY A 12 -4.54 4.53 -8.02
C GLY A 12 -4.66 3.16 -7.37
N LEU A 13 -4.86 2.12 -8.19
CA LEU A 13 -4.93 0.74 -7.73
C LEU A 13 -3.57 0.24 -7.20
N THR A 14 -2.48 0.62 -7.86
CA THR A 14 -1.12 0.25 -7.45
C THR A 14 -0.73 0.93 -6.14
N ALA A 15 -1.09 2.22 -5.98
CA ALA A 15 -0.89 2.95 -4.73
C ALA A 15 -1.64 2.30 -3.57
N LEU A 16 -2.92 1.94 -3.77
CA LEU A 16 -3.73 1.24 -2.78
C LEU A 16 -3.14 -0.13 -2.41
N CYS A 17 -2.72 -0.92 -3.42
CA CYS A 17 -2.12 -2.23 -3.21
C CYS A 17 -0.83 -2.13 -2.38
N LYS A 18 0.06 -1.19 -2.72
CA LYS A 18 1.33 -0.96 -2.01
C LYS A 18 1.09 -0.50 -0.57
N ALA A 19 0.17 0.42 -0.34
CA ALA A 19 -0.19 0.87 1.00
C ALA A 19 -0.74 -0.29 1.86
N ASN A 20 -1.69 -1.07 1.31
CA ASN A 20 -2.25 -2.21 2.01
C ASN A 20 -1.18 -3.26 2.34
N ALA A 21 -0.27 -3.56 1.41
CA ALA A 21 0.84 -4.49 1.67
C ALA A 21 1.75 -4.00 2.81
N GLY A 22 2.01 -2.68 2.91
CA GLY A 22 2.77 -2.08 4.00
C GLY A 22 2.08 -2.18 5.37
N ILE A 23 0.76 -2.00 5.41
CA ILE A 23 -0.07 -2.18 6.61
C ILE A 23 -0.06 -3.63 7.08
N VAL A 24 -0.28 -4.57 6.15
CA VAL A 24 -0.28 -6.01 6.46
C VAL A 24 1.08 -6.47 6.97
N LEU A 25 2.18 -6.02 6.34
CA LEU A 25 3.53 -6.36 6.76
C LEU A 25 3.83 -5.89 8.19
N ASP A 26 3.43 -4.66 8.53
CA ASP A 26 3.57 -4.13 9.90
C ASP A 26 2.78 -4.94 10.93
N GLU A 27 1.52 -5.27 10.63
CA GLU A 27 0.68 -6.09 11.51
C GLU A 27 1.29 -7.48 11.74
N CYS A 28 1.75 -8.14 10.67
CA CYS A 28 2.41 -9.44 10.76
C CYS A 28 3.71 -9.37 11.58
N ALA A 29 4.51 -8.33 11.41
CA ALA A 29 5.76 -8.16 12.15
C ALA A 29 5.50 -7.90 13.65
N ARG A 30 4.52 -7.07 13.99
CA ARG A 30 4.10 -6.85 15.38
C ARG A 30 3.56 -8.14 16.01
N CYS A 31 2.74 -8.89 15.28
CA CYS A 31 2.24 -10.18 15.74
C CYS A 31 3.39 -11.17 15.99
N ALA A 32 4.38 -11.24 15.11
CA ALA A 32 5.56 -12.08 15.30
C ALA A 32 6.32 -11.72 16.58
N VAL A 33 6.57 -10.44 16.84
CA VAL A 33 7.21 -9.99 18.09
C VAL A 33 6.40 -10.41 19.31
N LEU A 34 5.06 -10.27 19.26
CA LEU A 34 4.18 -10.69 20.35
C LEU A 34 4.26 -12.20 20.64
N LEU A 35 4.29 -13.03 19.59
CA LEU A 35 4.38 -14.49 19.74
C LEU A 35 5.71 -14.96 20.36
N PHE A 36 6.80 -14.25 20.08
CA PHE A 36 8.11 -14.52 20.70
C PHE A 36 8.30 -13.85 22.07
N GLY A 37 7.36 -13.01 22.51
CA GLY A 37 7.43 -12.29 23.77
C GLY A 37 8.69 -11.41 23.87
N GLY A 38 9.38 -11.46 25.01
CA GLY A 38 10.63 -10.71 25.21
C GLY A 38 11.74 -11.07 24.20
N ASN A 39 11.74 -12.31 23.69
CA ASN A 39 12.72 -12.74 22.69
C ASN A 39 12.48 -12.09 21.32
N GLY A 40 11.29 -11.54 21.07
CA GLY A 40 10.98 -10.81 19.83
C GLY A 40 11.70 -9.46 19.72
N TYR A 41 12.28 -8.95 20.82
CA TYR A 41 13.08 -7.72 20.85
C TYR A 41 14.60 -7.98 20.78
N THR A 42 15.02 -9.22 20.99
CA THR A 42 16.45 -9.56 21.06
C THR A 42 16.98 -9.87 19.66
N ARG A 43 18.08 -9.21 19.28
CA ARG A 43 18.79 -9.43 18.01
C ARG A 43 19.46 -10.80 17.87
N THR A 44 19.37 -11.63 18.89
CA THR A 44 20.00 -12.94 18.97
C THR A 44 19.02 -13.96 19.54
N GLY A 45 19.19 -15.22 19.19
CA GLY A 45 18.37 -16.30 19.74
C GLY A 45 17.11 -16.55 18.91
N LYS A 46 16.10 -17.18 19.52
CA LYS A 46 14.96 -17.74 18.76
C LYS A 46 14.06 -16.69 18.10
N GLY A 47 14.03 -15.46 18.61
CA GLY A 47 13.20 -14.36 18.08
C GLY A 47 13.97 -13.38 17.18
N GLU A 48 15.23 -13.66 16.85
CA GLU A 48 16.09 -12.84 15.98
C GLU A 48 15.41 -12.44 14.67
N ILE A 49 14.74 -13.39 14.02
CA ILE A 49 14.08 -13.18 12.73
C ILE A 49 12.89 -12.20 12.90
N ALA A 50 12.13 -12.33 13.99
CA ALA A 50 11.01 -11.45 14.27
C ALA A 50 11.48 -10.01 14.58
N GLU A 51 12.54 -9.84 15.38
CA GLU A 51 13.17 -8.53 15.63
C GLU A 51 13.62 -7.88 14.32
N LYS A 52 14.31 -8.66 13.49
CA LYS A 52 14.86 -8.17 12.23
C LYS A 52 13.75 -7.71 11.30
N ILE A 53 12.71 -8.53 11.09
CA ILE A 53 11.56 -8.15 10.25
C ILE A 53 10.94 -6.87 10.80
N TYR A 54 10.67 -6.80 12.10
CA TYR A 54 10.05 -5.63 12.73
C TYR A 54 10.87 -4.34 12.53
N ARG A 55 12.20 -4.43 12.61
CA ARG A 55 13.10 -3.29 12.35
C ARG A 55 13.15 -2.87 10.88
N GLU A 56 12.99 -3.80 9.95
CA GLU A 56 13.04 -3.54 8.51
C GLU A 56 11.69 -3.09 7.92
N VAL A 57 10.57 -3.23 8.64
CA VAL A 57 9.23 -2.80 8.20
C VAL A 57 9.21 -1.36 7.68
N PRO A 58 9.75 -0.33 8.39
CA PRO A 58 9.82 1.04 7.88
C PRO A 58 10.55 1.14 6.54
N GLY A 59 11.63 0.37 6.37
CA GLY A 59 12.43 0.32 5.14
C GLY A 59 11.68 -0.32 3.97
N ALA A 60 10.77 -1.26 4.21
CA ALA A 60 9.94 -1.85 3.17
C ALA A 60 8.70 -1.00 2.83
N ARG A 61 8.16 -0.27 3.80
CA ARG A 61 6.84 0.38 3.69
C ARG A 61 6.89 1.84 3.23
N ILE A 62 7.90 2.62 3.65
CA ILE A 62 7.99 4.07 3.39
C ILE A 62 8.52 4.41 1.98
N PRO A 63 9.52 3.72 1.42
CA PRO A 63 10.06 4.08 0.12
C PRO A 63 9.02 3.96 -1.00
N GLY A 64 8.93 4.98 -1.84
CA GLY A 64 7.92 5.09 -2.90
C GLY A 64 6.58 5.65 -2.43
N GLY A 65 6.45 6.03 -1.16
CA GLY A 65 5.27 6.66 -0.57
C GLY A 65 4.84 5.94 0.69
N SER A 66 4.61 6.68 1.78
CA SER A 66 3.99 6.16 2.98
C SER A 66 2.51 5.90 2.75
N GLU A 67 1.90 5.11 3.63
CA GLU A 67 0.54 4.61 3.52
C GLU A 67 -0.47 5.75 3.44
N ASP A 68 -0.32 6.79 4.24
CA ASP A 68 -1.15 7.99 4.22
C ASP A 68 -1.10 8.69 2.86
N VAL A 69 0.10 8.86 2.31
CA VAL A 69 0.31 9.50 1.00
C VAL A 69 -0.26 8.65 -0.13
N LEU A 70 -0.02 7.33 -0.11
CA LEU A 70 -0.48 6.42 -1.15
C LEU A 70 -2.00 6.21 -1.11
N LEU A 71 -2.62 6.20 0.08
CA LEU A 71 -4.07 6.14 0.23
C LEU A 71 -4.74 7.43 -0.28
N ASP A 72 -4.19 8.60 0.02
CA ASP A 72 -4.67 9.88 -0.55
C ASP A 72 -4.55 9.89 -2.08
N LEU A 73 -3.39 9.47 -2.60
CA LEU A 73 -3.16 9.35 -4.04
C LEU A 73 -4.19 8.41 -4.71
N ALA A 74 -4.44 7.25 -4.11
CA ALA A 74 -5.39 6.27 -4.60
C ALA A 74 -6.79 6.87 -4.71
N VAL A 75 -7.29 7.51 -3.64
CA VAL A 75 -8.63 8.12 -3.63
C VAL A 75 -8.74 9.22 -4.68
N ARG A 76 -7.74 10.09 -4.80
CA ARG A 76 -7.73 11.17 -5.79
C ARG A 76 -7.76 10.65 -7.22
N GLN A 77 -6.94 9.66 -7.54
CA GLN A 77 -6.86 9.10 -8.89
C GLN A 77 -8.14 8.34 -9.25
N LEU A 78 -8.63 7.46 -8.37
CA LEU A 78 -9.86 6.71 -8.59
C LEU A 78 -11.07 7.65 -8.75
N THR A 79 -11.19 8.69 -7.94
CA THR A 79 -12.27 9.68 -8.05
C THR A 79 -12.21 10.45 -9.36
N LYS A 80 -11.00 10.85 -9.79
CA LYS A 80 -10.79 11.54 -11.06
C LYS A 80 -11.25 10.67 -12.23
N GLN A 81 -10.88 9.40 -12.24
CA GLN A 81 -11.27 8.46 -13.29
C GLN A 81 -12.77 8.17 -13.30
N PHE A 82 -13.36 7.93 -12.12
CA PHE A 82 -14.79 7.72 -11.99
C PHE A 82 -15.61 8.89 -12.55
N ARG A 83 -15.24 10.14 -12.21
CA ARG A 83 -15.89 11.34 -12.75
C ARG A 83 -15.74 11.46 -14.27
N ALA A 84 -14.56 11.15 -14.80
CA ALA A 84 -14.32 11.17 -16.24
C ALA A 84 -15.17 10.14 -16.98
N GLN A 85 -15.35 8.95 -16.39
CA GLN A 85 -16.18 7.88 -16.95
C GLN A 85 -17.67 8.28 -16.94
N LEU A 86 -18.18 8.80 -15.83
CA LEU A 86 -19.55 9.30 -15.74
C LEU A 86 -19.85 10.40 -16.78
N ALA A 87 -18.90 11.32 -17.00
CA ALA A 87 -19.06 12.37 -17.99
C ALA A 87 -19.15 11.82 -19.43
N LYS A 88 -18.39 10.76 -19.74
CA LYS A 88 -18.46 10.07 -21.04
C LYS A 88 -19.82 9.40 -21.24
N GLU A 89 -20.30 8.68 -20.23
CA GLU A 89 -21.60 8.00 -20.27
C GLU A 89 -22.76 8.99 -20.43
N THR A 90 -22.73 10.10 -19.69
CA THR A 90 -23.74 11.17 -19.81
C THR A 90 -23.79 11.79 -21.20
N ASN A 91 -22.63 11.96 -21.85
CA ASN A 91 -22.57 12.50 -23.21
C ASN A 91 -23.03 11.49 -24.26
N GLN A 92 -22.78 10.19 -24.06
CA GLN A 92 -23.30 9.13 -24.93
C GLN A 92 -24.82 9.02 -24.84
N ALA A 93 -25.41 9.17 -23.65
CA ALA A 93 -26.86 9.12 -23.45
C ALA A 93 -27.63 10.33 -24.02
N LYS A 94 -26.93 11.40 -24.40
CA LYS A 94 -27.53 12.62 -25.01
C LYS A 94 -27.54 12.60 -26.54
N ILE A 95 -26.93 11.59 -27.16
CA ILE A 95 -26.90 11.36 -28.60
C ILE A 95 -27.94 10.29 -28.93
#